data_AF-A0A0D5C438-F1
#
_entry.id   AF-A0A0D5C438-F1
#
_cell.length_a   1.000
_cell.length_b   1.000
_cell.length_c   1.000
_cell.angle_alpha   90.00
_cell.angle_beta   90.00
_cell.angle_gamma   90.00
#
_symmetry.space_group_name_H-M   'P 1'
#
loop_
_entity.id
_entity.type
_entity.pdbx_description
1 polymer ?
#
loop_
_entity_poly.entity_id
_entity_poly.type
_entity_poly.pdbx_seq_one_letter_code
_entity_poly.pdbx_strand_id
1 'polypeptide(L)'
;MGTELNISPVLKEKIFDLKTNPDGKIMKIVSYFPLSDNERTEILSSLGSNSFDNFSSIFSDTVSEEEWNKTKEQIIKKFNDELFDIDKI
;
A
#
# COMPACT_ATOMS: atom_id res chain seq x y z
N MET A 1 17.90 6.09 -8.43
CA MET A 1 17.48 6.50 -7.08
C MET A 1 16.05 6.01 -6.92
N GLY A 2 15.79 5.07 -6.00
CA GLY A 2 14.42 4.60 -5.76
C GLY A 2 13.59 5.73 -5.17
N THR A 3 12.35 5.87 -5.59
CA THR A 3 11.41 6.82 -4.99
C THR A 3 11.10 6.37 -3.57
N GLU A 4 11.67 7.05 -2.58
CA GLU A 4 11.25 6.86 -1.19
C GLU A 4 10.07 7.78 -0.88
N LEU A 5 8.96 7.18 -0.43
CA LEU A 5 7.86 7.91 0.17
C LEU A 5 8.23 8.29 1.61
N ASN A 6 8.20 9.60 1.89
CA ASN A 6 8.35 10.15 3.23
C ASN A 6 6.98 10.24 3.90
N ILE A 7 6.48 9.07 4.31
CA ILE A 7 5.19 8.89 4.97
C ILE A 7 5.39 8.15 6.30
N SER A 8 4.38 8.23 7.17
CA SER A 8 4.38 7.61 8.49
C SER A 8 4.65 6.09 8.41
N PRO A 9 5.35 5.51 9.40
CA PRO A 9 5.61 4.07 9.43
C PRO A 9 4.33 3.23 9.37
N VAL A 10 3.27 3.70 10.03
CA VAL A 10 1.95 3.05 10.05
C VAL A 10 1.36 2.98 8.64
N LEU A 11 1.48 4.04 7.85
CA LEU A 11 1.02 4.05 6.47
C LEU A 11 1.89 3.18 5.57
N LYS A 12 3.21 3.15 5.79
CA LYS A 12 4.11 2.23 5.07
C LYS A 12 3.70 0.77 5.24
N GLU A 13 3.29 0.36 6.44
CA GLU A 13 2.85 -1.03 6.70
C GLU A 13 1.57 -1.40 5.93
N LYS A 14 0.71 -0.42 5.60
CA LYS A 14 -0.52 -0.65 4.83
C LYS A 14 -0.27 -0.79 3.32
N ILE A 15 0.88 -0.34 2.84
CA ILE A 15 1.27 -0.44 1.43
C ILE A 15 1.90 -1.81 1.19
N PHE A 16 1.32 -2.55 0.26
CA PHE A 16 1.85 -3.83 -0.20
C PHE A 16 2.92 -3.64 -1.27
N ASP A 17 2.64 -2.81 -2.28
CA ASP A 17 3.52 -2.63 -3.43
C ASP A 17 3.45 -1.19 -3.99
N LEU A 18 4.57 -0.75 -4.55
CA LEU A 18 4.75 0.54 -5.22
C LEU A 18 5.27 0.28 -6.63
N LYS A 19 4.38 0.35 -7.61
CA LYS A 19 4.78 0.18 -9.01
C LYS A 19 5.39 1.48 -9.51
N THR A 20 6.64 1.40 -9.91
CA THR A 20 7.38 2.52 -10.50
C THR A 20 7.62 2.29 -11.98
N ASN A 21 7.76 3.36 -12.74
CA ASN A 21 8.27 3.29 -14.10
C ASN A 21 9.81 3.14 -14.09
N PRO A 22 10.45 2.86 -15.24
CA PRO A 22 11.91 2.78 -15.33
C PRO A 22 12.65 4.06 -14.89
N ASP A 23 11.99 5.22 -14.96
CA ASP A 23 12.53 6.51 -14.51
C ASP A 23 12.45 6.70 -12.98
N GLY A 24 11.88 5.73 -12.26
CA GLY A 24 11.71 5.79 -10.80
C GLY A 24 10.57 6.71 -10.35
N LYS A 25 9.56 6.95 -11.19
CA LYS A 25 8.32 7.63 -10.82
C LYS A 25 7.26 6.61 -10.41
N ILE A 26 6.58 6.87 -9.29
CA ILE A 26 5.46 6.03 -8.84
C ILE A 26 4.30 6.15 -9.84
N MET A 27 3.93 5.02 -10.42
CA MET A 27 2.80 4.88 -11.34
C MET A 27 1.54 4.38 -10.63
N LYS A 28 1.70 3.51 -9.63
CA LYS A 28 0.59 2.89 -8.91
C LYS A 28 0.99 2.53 -7.49
N ILE A 29 0.08 2.74 -6.56
CA ILE A 29 0.23 2.36 -5.15
C ILE A 29 -0.79 1.27 -4.86
N VAL A 30 -0.31 0.14 -4.37
CA VAL A 30 -1.13 -1.02 -4.00
C VAL A 30 -1.06 -1.18 -2.49
N SER A 31 -2.20 -1.03 -1.81
CA SER A 31 -2.34 -1.27 -0.38
C SER A 31 -3.09 -2.56 -0.08
N TYR A 32 -3.02 -3.06 1.16
CA TYR A 32 -3.84 -4.21 1.56
C TYR A 32 -5.33 -3.86 1.52
N PHE A 33 -5.71 -2.74 2.12
CA PHE A 33 -7.07 -2.20 2.16
C PHE A 33 -7.13 -0.80 1.53
N PRO A 34 -8.31 -0.29 1.14
CA PRO A 34 -8.45 1.05 0.60
C PRO A 34 -7.92 2.09 1.59
N LEU A 35 -7.01 2.94 1.14
CA LEU A 35 -6.49 4.04 1.95
C LEU A 35 -7.56 5.11 2.14
N SER A 36 -7.62 5.66 3.35
CA SER A 36 -8.44 6.81 3.71
C SER A 36 -7.96 8.09 3.02
N ASP A 37 -8.81 9.11 2.98
CA ASP A 37 -8.49 10.39 2.34
C ASP A 37 -7.29 11.10 2.98
N ASN A 38 -7.13 10.96 4.30
CA ASN A 38 -5.99 11.52 5.03
C ASN A 38 -4.68 10.84 4.61
N GLU A 39 -4.67 9.52 4.50
CA GLU A 39 -3.49 8.74 4.07
C GLU A 39 -3.14 9.02 2.61
N ARG A 40 -4.14 9.13 1.73
CA ARG A 40 -3.93 9.54 0.33
C ARG A 40 -3.32 10.93 0.27
N THR A 41 -3.80 11.88 1.08
CA THR A 41 -3.28 13.24 1.14
C THR A 41 -1.82 13.28 1.61
N GLU A 42 -1.46 12.45 2.60
CA GLU A 42 -0.09 12.31 3.07
C GLU A 42 0.84 11.81 1.96
N ILE A 43 0.41 10.80 1.21
CA ILE A 43 1.15 10.26 0.06
C ILE A 43 1.31 11.30 -1.05
N LEU A 44 0.22 12.00 -1.40
CA LEU A 44 0.26 13.06 -2.42
C LEU A 44 1.23 14.17 -2.05
N SER A 45 1.23 14.55 -0.77
CA SER A 45 2.17 15.52 -0.21
C SER A 45 3.61 15.02 -0.32
N SER A 46 3.87 13.75 -0.01
CA SER A 46 5.19 13.14 -0.16
C SER A 46 5.63 13.03 -1.63
N LEU A 47 4.69 12.85 -2.56
CA LEU A 47 4.97 12.78 -4.00
C LEU A 47 5.22 14.16 -4.62
N GLY A 48 4.87 15.25 -3.93
CA GLY A 48 4.85 16.58 -4.49
C GLY A 48 3.88 16.71 -5.68
N SER A 49 2.86 15.85 -5.74
CA SER A 49 1.90 15.79 -6.84
C SER A 49 0.48 15.78 -6.32
N ASN A 50 -0.32 16.73 -6.79
CA ASN A 50 -1.72 16.87 -6.39
C ASN A 50 -2.67 16.07 -7.30
N SER A 51 -2.14 15.36 -8.31
CA SER A 51 -2.93 14.72 -9.37
C SER A 51 -2.68 13.22 -9.49
N PHE A 52 -2.08 12.58 -8.49
CA PHE A 52 -1.93 11.13 -8.48
C PHE A 52 -3.22 10.48 -7.93
N ASP A 53 -3.83 9.58 -8.70
CA ASP A 53 -5.09 8.92 -8.35
C ASP A 53 -5.03 7.39 -8.49
N ASN A 54 -3.88 6.84 -8.90
CA ASN A 54 -3.65 5.41 -9.11
C ASN A 54 -3.43 4.63 -7.79
N PHE A 55 -4.39 4.75 -6.88
CA PHE A 55 -4.51 3.93 -5.69
C PHE A 55 -5.31 2.67 -6.00
N SER A 56 -4.82 1.52 -5.57
CA SER A 56 -5.59 0.27 -5.59
C SER A 56 -5.37 -0.48 -4.29
N SER A 57 -6.33 -1.31 -3.94
CA SER A 57 -6.24 -2.19 -2.78
C SER A 57 -6.39 -3.65 -3.20
N ILE A 58 -5.75 -4.55 -2.45
CA ILE A 58 -5.90 -6.00 -2.61
C ILE A 58 -7.31 -6.41 -2.20
N PHE A 59 -7.74 -5.95 -1.03
CA PHE A 59 -9.07 -6.15 -0.48
C PHE A 59 -9.91 -4.88 -0.70
N SER A 60 -11.21 -5.06 -0.95
CA SER A 60 -12.15 -3.94 -1.12
C SER A 60 -12.73 -3.43 0.20
N ASP A 61 -12.54 -4.19 1.29
CA ASP A 61 -13.10 -3.85 2.60
C ASP A 61 -12.36 -2.66 3.23
N THR A 62 -13.10 -1.78 3.90
CA THR A 62 -12.49 -0.71 4.68
C THR A 62 -12.26 -1.21 6.10
N VAL A 63 -11.03 -1.07 6.60
CA VAL A 63 -10.64 -1.52 7.93
C VAL A 63 -10.17 -0.32 8.75
N SER A 64 -10.65 -0.21 9.99
CA SER A 64 -10.21 0.84 10.90
C SER A 64 -8.75 0.63 11.34
N GLU A 65 -8.11 1.70 11.84
CA GLU A 65 -6.75 1.63 12.39
C GLU A 65 -6.64 0.57 13.50
N GLU A 66 -7.66 0.46 14.36
CA GLU A 66 -7.68 -0.48 15.47
C GLU A 66 -7.76 -1.92 14.97
N GLU A 67 -8.66 -2.19 14.01
CA GLU A 67 -8.80 -3.51 13.40
C GLU A 67 -7.55 -3.90 12.61
N TRP A 68 -6.97 -2.96 11.86
CA TRP A 68 -5.70 -3.17 11.16
C TRP A 68 -4.60 -3.57 12.15
N ASN A 69 -4.41 -2.82 13.22
CA ASN A 69 -3.38 -3.14 14.21
C ASN A 69 -3.58 -4.51 14.88
N LYS A 70 -4.83 -4.97 15.05
CA LYS A 70 -5.14 -6.29 15.59
C LYS A 70 -4.92 -7.43 14.58
N THR A 71 -5.09 -7.16 13.28
CA THR A 71 -5.17 -8.21 12.24
C THR A 71 -4.02 -8.21 11.24
N LYS A 72 -3.21 -7.13 11.18
CA LYS A 72 -2.16 -6.92 10.16
C LYS A 72 -1.21 -8.10 10.02
N GLU A 73 -0.71 -8.65 11.13
CA GLU A 73 0.24 -9.75 11.11
C GLU A 73 -0.36 -11.00 10.47
N GLN A 74 -1.62 -11.30 10.78
CA GLN A 74 -2.32 -12.47 10.23
C GLN A 74 -2.62 -12.27 8.75
N ILE A 75 -3.03 -11.06 8.35
CA ILE A 75 -3.36 -10.73 6.96
C ILE A 75 -2.10 -10.79 6.10
N ILE A 76 -1.04 -10.11 6.52
CA ILE A 76 0.25 -10.10 5.81
C ILE A 76 0.79 -11.52 5.67
N LYS A 77 0.76 -12.30 6.77
CA LYS A 77 1.22 -13.69 6.76
C LYS A 77 0.40 -14.54 5.79
N LYS A 78 -0.94 -14.53 5.92
CA LYS A 78 -1.82 -15.31 5.03
C LYS A 78 -1.66 -14.93 3.57
N PHE A 79 -1.60 -13.63 3.28
CA PHE A 79 -1.46 -13.15 1.90
C PHE A 79 -0.13 -13.61 1.28
N ASN A 80 0.96 -13.54 2.05
CA ASN A 80 2.26 -14.04 1.60
C ASN A 80 2.25 -15.57 1.43
N ASP A 81 1.71 -16.31 2.42
CA ASP A 81 1.62 -17.77 2.36
C ASP A 81 0.80 -18.23 1.13
N GLU A 82 -0.33 -17.56 0.84
CA GLU A 82 -1.15 -17.83 -0.34
C GLU A 82 -0.44 -17.47 -1.66
N LEU A 83 0.33 -16.38 -1.70
CA LEU A 83 1.15 -16.01 -2.87
C LEU A 83 2.24 -17.04 -3.18
N PHE A 84 2.88 -17.62 -2.16
CA PHE A 84 3.91 -18.65 -2.35
C PHE A 84 3.35 -20.01 -2.77
N ASP A 85 2.08 -20.30 -2.47
CA ASP A 85 1.44 -21.54 -2.93
C ASP A 85 0.97 -21.48 -4.39
N ILE A 86 1.02 -20.31 -5.06
CA ILE A 86 0.70 -20.17 -6.49
C ILE A 86 1.84 -20.72 -7.38
N ASP A 87 3.08 -20.74 -6.89
CA ASP A 87 4.25 -21.29 -7.62
C ASP A 87 4.34 -22.84 -7.56
N LYS A 88 3.34 -23.54 -7.00
CA LYS A 88 3.31 -25.01 -6.87
C LYS A 88 2.53 -25.74 -7.98
N ILE A 89 2.22 -25.10 -9.10
CA ILE A 89 1.56 -25.73 -10.25
C ILE A 89 2.56 -26.05 -11.36
#